data_AF-A0A812IVI9-F1
#
_entry.id   AF-A0A812IVI9-F1
#
_cell.length_a   1.000
_cell.length_b   1.000
_cell.length_c   1.000
_cell.angle_alpha   90.00
_cell.angle_beta   90.00
_cell.angle_gamma   90.00
#
_symmetry.space_group_name_H-M   'P 1'
#
loop_
_entity.id
_entity.type
_entity.pdbx_description
1 polymer ?
#
loop_
_entity_poly.entity_id
_entity_poly.type
_entity_poly.pdbx_seq_one_letter_code
_entity_poly.pdbx_strand_id
1 'polypeptide(L)'
;MLRKLGELPNHDDSAAEVCRHLRSALLSSRSSGQWQLPPSDIAVRKLLLRSNMVDKISASREQIMHAMRRLAAMNGLPTMKTYNGFLWQLLLTLNRNDPQRRDACDKVW
;
A
#
# COMPACT_ATOMS: atom_id res chain seq x y z
N MET A 1 6.00 14.46 -2.07
CA MET A 1 6.39 14.82 -3.47
C MET A 1 6.48 16.33 -3.64
N LEU A 2 5.47 17.10 -3.21
CA LEU A 2 5.54 18.58 -3.13
C LEU A 2 6.82 19.10 -2.45
N ARG A 3 7.20 18.53 -1.30
CA ARG A 3 8.48 18.84 -0.59
C ARG A 3 9.74 18.68 -1.45
N LYS A 4 9.82 17.62 -2.25
CA LYS A 4 11.01 17.32 -3.07
C LYS A 4 11.06 18.16 -4.35
N LEU A 5 9.92 18.68 -4.78
CA LEU A 5 9.79 19.51 -5.97
C LEU A 5 9.83 21.01 -5.64
N GLY A 6 9.94 21.39 -4.36
CA GLY A 6 9.90 22.80 -3.94
C GLY A 6 8.52 23.45 -4.13
N GLU A 7 7.47 22.65 -4.25
CA GLU A 7 6.11 23.09 -4.60
C GLU A 7 5.16 22.99 -3.38
N LEU A 8 5.71 22.97 -2.16
CA LEU A 8 4.85 23.02 -0.97
C LEU A 8 4.18 24.39 -0.90
N PRO A 9 2.86 24.44 -0.63
CA PRO A 9 2.20 25.69 -0.32
C PRO A 9 2.83 26.34 0.92
N ASN A 10 3.07 27.64 0.85
CA ASN A 10 3.49 28.46 2.00
C ASN A 10 2.28 29.05 2.72
N HIS A 11 2.51 29.52 3.94
CA HIS A 11 1.45 30.13 4.77
C HIS A 11 0.90 31.43 4.18
N ASP A 12 1.66 32.09 3.31
CA ASP A 12 1.29 33.33 2.65
C ASP A 12 0.65 33.10 1.27
N ASP A 13 0.57 31.85 0.81
CA ASP A 13 0.01 31.53 -0.50
C ASP A 13 -1.50 31.75 -0.50
N SER A 14 -1.99 32.42 -1.53
CA SER A 14 -3.43 32.55 -1.77
C SER A 14 -4.05 31.19 -2.10
N ALA A 15 -5.35 31.04 -1.87
CA ALA A 15 -6.08 29.80 -2.20
C ALA A 15 -5.90 29.37 -3.67
N ALA A 16 -5.75 30.34 -4.58
CA ALA A 16 -5.49 30.09 -6.00
C ALA A 16 -4.11 29.47 -6.25
N GLU A 17 -3.08 29.94 -5.53
CA GLU A 17 -1.72 29.41 -5.61
C GLU A 17 -1.64 28.01 -5.03
N VAL A 18 -2.27 27.76 -3.88
CA VAL A 18 -2.40 26.41 -3.30
C VAL A 18 -3.04 25.44 -4.30
N CYS A 19 -4.13 25.85 -4.96
CA CYS A 19 -4.79 25.04 -5.99
C CYS A 19 -3.87 24.75 -7.18
N ARG A 20 -3.05 25.73 -7.60
CA ARG A 20 -2.08 25.56 -8.68
C ARG A 20 -0.97 24.56 -8.31
N HIS A 21 -0.44 24.64 -7.09
CA HIS A 21 0.57 23.69 -6.58
C HIS A 21 0.03 22.26 -6.52
N LEU A 22 -1.19 22.10 -6.00
CA LEU A 22 -1.86 20.79 -5.95
C LEU A 22 -2.13 20.23 -7.35
N ARG A 23 -2.64 21.07 -8.27
CA ARG A 23 -2.91 20.68 -9.65
C ARG A 23 -1.63 20.27 -10.38
N SER A 24 -0.53 21.01 -10.17
CA SER A 24 0.79 20.67 -10.70
C SER A 24 1.25 19.29 -10.19
N ALA A 25 1.17 19.03 -8.89
CA ALA A 25 1.61 17.75 -8.32
C ALA A 25 0.73 16.55 -8.67
N LEU A 26 -0.55 16.76 -9.00
CA LEU A 26 -1.49 15.68 -9.33
C LEU A 26 -1.57 15.41 -10.84
N LEU A 27 -1.36 16.42 -11.69
CA LEU A 27 -1.47 16.28 -13.16
C LEU A 27 -0.12 16.22 -13.89
N SER A 28 0.99 16.54 -13.22
CA SER A 28 2.30 16.48 -13.86
C SER A 28 2.72 15.02 -14.10
N SER A 29 3.10 14.72 -15.34
CA SER A 29 3.76 13.45 -15.72
C SER A 29 5.18 13.34 -15.15
N ARG A 30 5.75 14.44 -14.63
CA ARG A 30 7.03 14.45 -13.90
C ARG A 30 6.91 13.85 -12.51
N SER A 31 5.69 13.71 -12.01
CA SER A 31 5.39 12.94 -10.81
C SER A 31 4.83 11.58 -11.22
N SER A 32 5.64 10.53 -11.11
CA SER A 32 5.06 9.22 -10.90
C SER A 32 4.41 9.25 -9.52
N GLY A 33 3.09 9.14 -9.47
CA GLY A 33 2.41 8.78 -8.24
C GLY A 33 2.95 7.42 -7.82
N GLN A 34 4.06 7.39 -7.09
CA GLN A 34 4.50 6.19 -6.41
C GLN A 34 3.60 6.04 -5.21
N TRP A 35 2.35 5.66 -5.49
CA TRP A 35 1.54 4.88 -4.55
C TRP A 35 2.50 3.87 -3.96
N GLN A 36 2.74 3.95 -2.64
CA GLN A 36 3.78 3.17 -1.97
C GLN A 36 3.69 1.72 -2.46
N LEU A 37 4.58 1.36 -3.40
CA LEU A 37 4.68 -0.02 -3.82
C LEU A 37 5.24 -0.74 -2.60
N PRO A 38 4.64 -1.85 -2.17
CA PRO A 38 5.17 -2.58 -1.05
C PRO A 38 6.64 -2.92 -1.35
N PRO A 39 7.58 -2.55 -0.47
CA PRO A 39 9.00 -2.51 -0.79
C PRO A 39 9.59 -3.91 -1.03
N SER A 40 8.95 -4.95 -0.48
CA SER A 40 9.30 -6.35 -0.69
C SER A 40 8.15 -7.26 -0.25
N ASP A 41 8.01 -8.42 -0.89
CA ASP A 41 7.07 -9.47 -0.50
C ASP A 41 7.66 -10.49 0.48
N ILE A 42 8.94 -10.36 0.85
CA ILE A 42 9.67 -11.34 1.69
C ILE A 42 8.99 -11.57 3.04
N ALA A 43 8.52 -10.50 3.70
CA ALA A 43 7.85 -10.62 5.00
C ALA A 43 6.57 -11.45 4.89
N VAL A 44 5.78 -11.23 3.83
CA VAL A 44 4.56 -12.01 3.57
C VAL A 44 4.89 -13.43 3.13
N ARG A 45 5.93 -13.65 2.33
CA ARG A 45 6.39 -15.02 2.00
C ARG A 45 6.78 -15.81 3.23
N LYS A 46 7.50 -15.19 4.18
CA LYS A 46 7.84 -15.80 5.48
C LYS A 46 6.59 -16.11 6.31
N LEU A 47 5.60 -15.22 6.31
CA LEU A 47 4.31 -15.46 6.96
C LEU A 47 3.61 -16.67 6.35
N LEU A 48 3.49 -16.73 5.02
CA LEU A 48 2.84 -17.83 4.32
C LEU A 48 3.52 -19.17 4.55
N LEU A 49 4.86 -19.19 4.62
CA LEU A 49 5.62 -20.39 4.96
C LEU A 49 5.33 -20.85 6.40
N ARG A 50 5.33 -19.93 7.37
CA ARG A 50 5.00 -20.25 8.78
C ARG A 50 3.56 -20.74 8.95
N SER A 51 2.64 -20.24 8.14
CA SER A 51 1.24 -20.66 8.13
C SER A 51 0.99 -21.93 7.31
N ASN A 52 2.03 -22.64 6.84
CA ASN A 52 1.93 -23.81 5.97
C ASN A 52 1.06 -23.59 4.71
N MET A 53 1.02 -22.36 4.20
CA MET A 53 0.28 -22.00 2.98
C MET A 53 1.11 -22.20 1.71
N VAL A 54 2.43 -22.24 1.85
CA VAL A 54 3.41 -22.56 0.80
C VAL A 54 4.56 -23.37 1.38
N ASP A 55 5.11 -24.29 0.59
CA ASP A 55 6.18 -25.21 1.06
C ASP A 55 7.56 -24.55 1.07
N LYS A 56 7.76 -23.52 0.24
CA LYS A 56 9.07 -22.87 0.06
C LYS A 56 8.94 -21.37 -0.18
N ILE A 57 9.92 -20.62 0.32
CA ILE A 57 9.97 -19.15 0.17
C ILE A 57 10.16 -18.72 -1.29
N SER A 58 10.81 -19.55 -2.10
CA SER A 58 11.06 -19.37 -3.54
C SER A 58 9.90 -19.82 -4.43
N ALA A 59 8.71 -20.08 -3.85
CA ALA A 59 7.52 -20.41 -4.62
C ALA A 59 7.22 -19.33 -5.68
N SER A 60 6.59 -19.74 -6.77
CA SER A 60 6.29 -18.85 -7.89
C SER A 60 5.36 -17.71 -7.44
N ARG A 61 5.38 -16.59 -8.16
CA ARG A 61 4.52 -15.44 -7.85
C ARG A 61 3.03 -15.81 -7.83
N GLU A 62 2.62 -16.72 -8.72
CA GLU A 62 1.25 -17.24 -8.79
C GLU A 62 0.89 -18.05 -7.54
N GLN A 63 1.77 -18.96 -7.11
CA GLN A 63 1.57 -19.75 -5.89
C GLN A 63 1.44 -18.85 -4.67
N ILE A 64 2.29 -17.82 -4.56
CA ILE A 64 2.19 -16.83 -3.49
C ILE A 64 0.88 -16.04 -3.57
N MET A 65 0.45 -15.63 -4.77
CA MET A 65 -0.81 -14.90 -4.93
C MET A 65 -2.03 -15.73 -4.52
N HIS A 66 -2.04 -17.03 -4.83
CA HIS A 66 -3.08 -17.95 -4.38
C HIS A 66 -3.07 -18.12 -2.86
N ALA A 67 -1.90 -18.28 -2.26
CA ALA A 67 -1.72 -18.38 -0.82
C ALA A 67 -2.14 -17.08 -0.09
N MET A 68 -1.80 -15.91 -0.63
CA MET A 68 -2.26 -14.60 -0.12
C MET A 68 -3.78 -14.48 -0.15
N ARG A 69 -4.44 -14.93 -1.23
CA ARG A 69 -5.90 -14.95 -1.35
C ARG A 69 -6.55 -15.80 -0.26
N ARG A 70 -6.04 -17.01 -0.04
CA ARG A 70 -6.54 -17.92 0.99
C ARG A 70 -6.36 -17.32 2.38
N LEU A 71 -5.18 -16.78 2.66
CA LEU A 71 -4.88 -16.15 3.94
C LEU A 71 -5.77 -14.93 4.19
N ALA A 72 -5.98 -14.08 3.19
CA ALA A 72 -6.87 -12.93 3.29
C ALA A 72 -8.32 -13.36 3.60
N ALA A 73 -8.84 -14.36 2.88
CA ALA A 73 -10.18 -14.90 3.11
C ALA A 73 -10.36 -15.47 4.53
N MET A 74 -9.36 -16.22 5.03
CA MET A 74 -9.39 -16.77 6.39
C MET A 74 -9.41 -15.70 7.48
N ASN A 75 -8.82 -14.53 7.21
CA ASN A 75 -8.79 -13.40 8.14
C ASN A 75 -9.93 -12.40 7.90
N GLY A 76 -10.91 -12.72 7.04
CA GLY A 76 -12.03 -11.84 6.72
C GLY A 76 -11.62 -10.55 5.99
N LEU A 77 -10.46 -10.55 5.33
CA LEU A 77 -9.94 -9.36 4.63
C LEU A 77 -10.59 -9.22 3.24
N PRO A 78 -10.88 -7.99 2.77
CA PRO A 78 -11.40 -7.74 1.43
C PRO A 78 -10.56 -8.37 0.32
N THR A 79 -11.22 -8.98 -0.67
CA THR A 79 -10.54 -9.56 -1.84
C THR A 79 -9.91 -8.47 -2.70
N MET A 80 -8.61 -8.57 -2.93
CA MET A 80 -7.88 -7.66 -3.81
C MET A 80 -7.75 -8.23 -5.23
N LYS A 81 -7.68 -7.35 -6.24
CA LYS A 81 -7.49 -7.77 -7.65
C LYS A 81 -6.02 -7.99 -8.01
N THR A 82 -5.10 -7.37 -7.27
CA THR A 82 -3.68 -7.32 -7.63
C THR A 82 -2.81 -7.92 -6.54
N TYR A 83 -1.65 -8.45 -6.96
CA TYR A 83 -0.63 -8.96 -6.04
C TYR A 83 -0.22 -7.92 -4.99
N ASN A 84 0.06 -6.69 -5.43
CA ASN A 84 0.47 -5.61 -4.55
C ASN A 84 -0.65 -5.19 -3.60
N GLY A 85 -1.92 -5.31 -4.02
CA GLY A 85 -3.07 -5.09 -3.16
C GLY A 85 -3.11 -6.05 -1.99
N PHE A 86 -2.96 -7.36 -2.25
CA PHE A 86 -2.87 -8.36 -1.18
C PHE A 86 -1.65 -8.14 -0.29
N LEU A 87 -0.49 -7.87 -0.89
CA LEU A 87 0.75 -7.65 -0.16
C LEU A 87 0.63 -6.45 0.79
N TRP A 88 0.10 -5.32 0.32
CA TRP A 88 -0.14 -4.14 1.15
C TRP A 88 -1.10 -4.44 2.30
N GLN A 89 -2.22 -5.10 1.99
CA GLN A 89 -3.24 -5.45 2.98
C GLN A 89 -2.68 -6.38 4.07
N LEU A 90 -1.89 -7.39 3.70
CA LEU A 90 -1.26 -8.32 4.64
C LEU A 90 -0.12 -7.67 5.44
N LEU A 91 0.65 -6.75 4.83
CA LEU A 91 1.66 -6.00 5.57
C LEU A 91 1.03 -5.09 6.63
N LEU A 92 -0.12 -4.49 6.34
CA LEU A 92 -0.86 -3.69 7.32
C LEU A 92 -1.39 -4.51 8.50
N THR A 93 -1.81 -5.76 8.27
CA THR A 93 -2.26 -6.63 9.36
C THR A 93 -1.12 -7.15 10.22
N LEU A 94 0.06 -7.37 9.62
CA LEU A 94 1.29 -7.74 10.34
C LEU A 94 1.80 -6.63 11.25
N ASN A 95 1.65 -5.36 10.85
CA ASN A 95 2.17 -4.20 11.55
C ASN A 95 1.07 -3.45 12.32
N ARG A 96 0.35 -4.17 13.19
CA ARG A 96 -0.83 -3.63 13.91
C ARG A 96 -0.52 -2.39 14.76
N ASN A 97 0.73 -2.23 15.21
CA ASN A 97 1.22 -1.11 16.04
C ASN A 97 1.99 -0.05 15.23
N ASP A 98 1.96 -0.08 13.90
CA ASP A 98 2.67 0.91 13.08
C ASP A 98 1.94 2.28 13.14
N PRO A 99 2.56 3.35 13.67
CA PRO A 99 1.92 4.66 13.77
C PRO A 99 1.68 5.33 12.41
N GLN A 100 2.21 4.80 11.30
CA GLN A 100 1.91 5.25 9.93
C GLN A 100 0.74 4.49 9.30
N ARG A 101 0.10 3.57 10.03
CA ARG A 101 -1.08 2.83 9.60
C ARG A 101 -2.20 3.81 9.33
N ARG A 102 -2.56 3.98 8.05
CA ARG A 102 -3.85 4.54 7.67
C ARG A 102 -4.86 3.46 7.98
N ASP A 103 -5.44 3.49 9.17
CA ASP A 103 -6.63 2.71 9.45
C ASP A 103 -7.61 3.03 8.32
N ALA A 104 -7.86 2.02 7.48
CA ALA A 104 -8.80 2.13 6.40
C ALA A 104 -10.16 2.29 7.07
N CYS A 105 -10.52 3.55 7.33
CA CYS A 105 -11.82 4.09 7.65
C CYS A 105 -12.80 3.07 8.23
N ASP A 106 -13.06 3.19 9.53
CA ASP A 106 -14.34 2.79 10.11
C ASP A 106 -15.48 3.19 9.16
N LYS A 107 -16.08 2.19 8.53
CA LYS A 107 -17.43 2.20 7.99
C LYS A 107 -18.01 0.89 8.55
N VAL A 108 -18.71 0.88 9.68
CA VAL A 108 -19.99 1.55 9.99
C VAL A 108 -20.97 1.35 8.84
N TRP A 109 -21.70 0.22 8.98
CA TRP A 109 -22.87 -0.31 8.25
C TRP A 109 -22.72 -0.65 6.77
#